data_AF-A0AA35TC89-F1
#
_entry.id   AF-A0AA35TC89-F1
#
_cell.length_a   1.000
_cell.length_b   1.000
_cell.length_c   1.000
_cell.angle_alpha   90.00
_cell.angle_beta   90.00
_cell.angle_gamma   90.00
#
_symmetry.space_group_name_H-M   'P 1'
#
loop_
_entity.id
_entity.type
_entity.pdbx_description
1 polymer ?
#
loop_
_entity_poly.entity_id
_entity_poly.type
_entity_poly.pdbx_seq_one_letter_code
_entity_poly.pdbx_strand_id
1 'polypeptide(L)'
;MLGLPGVFAQVAEYCAGEAGRRQVLASRVYTDPPSVLAERAPAVELRRLLESGFQPPELDLPEIGAPLGRLRRGAPTLDPEELAAVGRLAATTEAIRGALAEVADPVERPALSAQSAQLPLLGSLGADLLRVVGVDGTIQDHAVPELARVKRDLRRLQLQIETAAAS
;
A
#
# COMPACT_ATOMS: atom_id res chain seq x y z
N MET A 1 -28.41 -10.62 -17.48
CA MET A 1 -28.26 -11.32 -16.19
C MET A 1 -26.78 -11.72 -16.10
N LEU A 2 -25.98 -11.06 -15.26
CA LEU A 2 -24.58 -11.46 -15.08
C LEU A 2 -24.58 -12.81 -14.33
N GLY A 3 -23.92 -13.82 -14.89
CA GLY A 3 -23.59 -15.01 -14.11
C GLY A 3 -22.61 -14.67 -12.98
N LEU A 4 -22.40 -15.59 -12.03
CA LEU A 4 -21.49 -15.41 -10.89
C LEU A 4 -20.09 -14.85 -11.27
N PRO A 5 -19.43 -15.29 -12.36
CA PRO A 5 -18.16 -14.70 -12.80
C PRO A 5 -18.26 -13.19 -13.13
N GLY A 6 -19.40 -12.77 -13.69
CA GLY A 6 -19.66 -11.37 -14.02
C GLY A 6 -19.83 -10.48 -12.78
N VAL A 7 -20.38 -11.03 -11.68
CA VAL A 7 -20.47 -10.30 -10.40
C VAL A 7 -19.08 -10.05 -9.83
N PHE A 8 -18.20 -11.05 -9.81
CA PHE A 8 -16.83 -10.86 -9.32
C PHE A 8 -16.04 -9.87 -10.19
N ALA A 9 -16.20 -9.93 -11.52
CA ALA A 9 -15.58 -8.96 -12.42
C ALA A 9 -16.02 -7.52 -12.09
N GLN A 10 -17.32 -7.31 -11.87
CA GLN A 10 -17.85 -6.00 -11.52
C GLN A 10 -17.37 -5.52 -10.15
N VAL A 11 -17.36 -6.38 -9.13
CA VAL A 11 -16.84 -6.00 -7.79
C VAL A 11 -15.35 -5.67 -7.84
N ALA A 12 -14.59 -6.38 -8.67
CA ALA A 12 -13.15 -6.18 -8.83
C ALA A 12 -12.78 -4.80 -9.40
N GLU A 13 -13.70 -4.13 -10.11
CA GLU A 13 -13.53 -2.74 -10.58
C GLU A 13 -13.55 -1.71 -9.46
N TYR A 14 -14.15 -2.06 -8.30
CA TYR A 14 -14.22 -1.19 -7.12
C TYR A 14 -13.10 -1.44 -6.11
N CYS A 15 -12.18 -2.36 -6.39
CA CYS A 15 -11.05 -2.62 -5.50
C CYS A 15 -10.05 -1.45 -5.53
N ALA A 16 -9.59 -1.03 -4.35
CA ALA A 16 -8.62 0.06 -4.21
C ALA A 16 -7.19 -0.29 -4.66
N GLY A 17 -6.89 -1.57 -4.90
CA GLY A 17 -5.58 -2.02 -5.36
C GLY A 17 -5.62 -3.39 -6.02
N GLU A 18 -4.54 -3.73 -6.75
CA GLU A 18 -4.44 -4.93 -7.57
C GLU A 18 -4.50 -6.22 -6.74
N ALA A 19 -3.96 -6.22 -5.52
CA ALA A 19 -4.04 -7.36 -4.61
C ALA A 19 -5.51 -7.70 -4.26
N GLY A 20 -6.32 -6.69 -3.93
CA GLY A 20 -7.75 -6.87 -3.64
C GLY A 20 -8.53 -7.31 -4.87
N ARG A 21 -8.23 -6.73 -6.04
CA ARG A 21 -8.81 -7.11 -7.33
C ARG A 21 -8.57 -8.59 -7.62
N ARG A 22 -7.33 -9.07 -7.49
CA ARG A 22 -6.99 -10.49 -7.66
C ARG A 22 -7.70 -11.38 -6.66
N GLN A 23 -7.81 -10.96 -5.40
CA GLN A 23 -8.53 -11.71 -4.37
C GLN A 23 -10.01 -11.88 -4.70
N VAL A 24 -10.69 -10.81 -5.14
CA VAL A 24 -12.10 -10.86 -5.56
C VAL A 24 -12.27 -11.81 -6.75
N LEU A 25 -11.41 -11.70 -7.77
CA LEU A 25 -11.48 -12.56 -8.95
C LEU A 25 -11.19 -14.04 -8.64
N ALA A 26 -10.37 -14.33 -7.64
CA ALA A 26 -10.06 -15.69 -7.18
C ALA A 26 -11.08 -16.22 -6.14
N SER A 27 -12.07 -15.43 -5.77
CA SER A 27 -13.04 -15.80 -4.74
C SER A 27 -13.92 -16.96 -5.20
N ARG A 28 -14.28 -17.81 -4.24
CA ARG A 28 -15.25 -18.89 -4.43
C ARG A 28 -16.59 -18.51 -3.83
N VAL A 29 -17.66 -19.06 -4.38
CA VAL A 29 -18.99 -18.95 -3.78
C VAL A 29 -19.09 -19.94 -2.63
N TYR A 30 -19.40 -19.42 -1.45
CA TYR A 30 -19.73 -20.25 -0.29
C TYR A 30 -21.19 -20.68 -0.36
N THR A 31 -21.44 -21.96 -0.09
CA THR A 31 -22.80 -22.53 -0.09
C THR A 31 -23.24 -22.99 1.30
N ASP A 32 -22.33 -23.05 2.26
CA ASP A 32 -22.66 -23.37 3.64
C ASP A 32 -22.98 -22.09 4.44
N PRO A 33 -24.07 -22.08 5.23
CA PRO A 33 -24.48 -20.91 6.00
C PRO A 33 -23.41 -20.32 6.94
N PRO A 34 -22.60 -21.13 7.67
CA PRO A 34 -21.56 -20.59 8.54
C PRO A 34 -20.52 -19.75 7.80
N SER A 35 -19.99 -20.23 6.67
CA SER A 35 -18.98 -19.49 5.90
C SER A 35 -19.57 -18.23 5.27
N VAL A 36 -20.82 -18.28 4.79
CA VAL A 36 -21.50 -17.10 4.24
C VAL A 36 -21.65 -16.01 5.30
N LEU A 37 -22.03 -16.37 6.53
CA LEU A 37 -22.17 -15.39 7.61
C LEU A 37 -20.83 -14.80 8.03
N ALA A 38 -19.78 -15.62 8.14
CA ALA A 38 -18.43 -15.17 8.50
C ALA A 38 -17.86 -14.18 7.48
N GLU A 39 -17.96 -14.48 6.18
CA GLU A 39 -17.45 -13.63 5.10
C GLU A 39 -18.29 -12.36 4.90
N ARG A 40 -19.59 -12.43 5.21
CA ARG A 40 -20.49 -11.27 5.11
C ARG A 40 -20.28 -10.26 6.24
N ALA A 41 -19.90 -10.70 7.43
CA ALA A 41 -19.86 -9.84 8.61
C ALA A 41 -18.94 -8.59 8.45
N PRO A 42 -17.68 -8.72 8.00
CA PRO A 42 -16.80 -7.56 7.79
C PRO A 42 -17.37 -6.57 6.77
N ALA A 43 -17.97 -7.06 5.68
CA ALA A 43 -18.56 -6.20 4.66
C ALA A 43 -19.76 -5.41 5.17
N VAL A 44 -20.61 -6.02 6.00
CA VAL A 44 -21.76 -5.33 6.61
C VAL A 44 -21.30 -4.29 7.62
N GLU A 45 -20.33 -4.61 8.46
CA GLU A 45 -19.77 -3.67 9.43
C GLU A 45 -19.09 -2.49 8.74
N LEU A 46 -18.27 -2.74 7.71
CA LEU A 46 -17.60 -1.67 6.94
C LEU A 46 -18.62 -0.77 6.26
N ARG A 47 -19.67 -1.34 5.66
CA ARG A 47 -20.73 -0.54 5.03
C ARG A 47 -21.40 0.39 6.03
N ARG A 48 -21.78 -0.13 7.20
CA ARG A 48 -22.41 0.68 8.27
C ARG A 48 -21.50 1.78 8.78
N LEU A 49 -20.19 1.50 8.88
CA LEU A 49 -19.19 2.50 9.26
C LEU A 49 -19.10 3.62 8.21
N LEU A 50 -19.06 3.27 6.92
CA LEU A 50 -19.07 4.28 5.85
C LEU A 50 -20.38 5.08 5.83
N GLU A 51 -21.53 4.42 6.04
CA GLU A 51 -22.84 5.06 6.16
C GLU A 51 -22.95 6.02 7.35
N SER A 52 -22.13 5.83 8.41
CA SER A 52 -22.08 6.76 9.56
C SER A 52 -21.24 8.02 9.30
N GLY A 53 -20.70 8.18 8.09
CA GLY A 53 -19.88 9.34 7.70
C GLY A 53 -18.38 9.17 7.94
N PHE A 54 -17.92 8.00 8.40
CA PHE A 54 -16.50 7.70 8.50
C PHE A 54 -15.81 7.91 7.15
N GLN A 55 -14.73 8.68 7.15
CA GLN A 55 -13.90 8.90 5.97
C GLN A 55 -12.65 8.01 6.13
N PRO A 56 -12.47 7.00 5.26
CA PRO A 56 -11.23 6.21 5.29
C PRO A 56 -10.03 7.11 4.97
N PRO A 57 -8.84 6.78 5.50
CA PRO A 57 -7.62 7.49 5.12
C PRO A 57 -7.36 7.35 3.61
N GLU A 58 -6.55 8.25 3.06
CA GLU A 58 -6.09 8.13 1.69
C GLU A 58 -5.33 6.81 1.51
N LEU A 59 -5.71 6.06 0.46
CA LEU A 59 -5.19 4.73 0.20
C LEU A 59 -4.16 4.80 -0.92
N ASP A 60 -2.93 4.38 -0.64
CA ASP A 60 -1.91 4.10 -1.63
C ASP A 60 -1.49 2.62 -1.51
N LEU A 61 -2.00 1.80 -2.43
CA LEU A 61 -1.85 0.35 -2.42
C LEU A 61 -1.07 -0.11 -3.67
N PRO A 62 0.24 0.19 -3.76
CA PRO A 62 1.04 -0.20 -4.90
C PRO A 62 1.21 -1.72 -4.96
N GLU A 63 1.29 -2.28 -6.17
CA GLU A 63 1.50 -3.72 -6.36
C GLU A 63 2.96 -4.08 -6.05
N ILE A 64 3.18 -4.76 -4.92
CA ILE A 64 4.51 -5.19 -4.46
C ILE A 64 4.70 -6.71 -4.47
N GLY A 65 3.71 -7.49 -4.94
CA GLY A 65 3.76 -8.94 -4.89
C GLY A 65 4.92 -9.54 -5.69
N ALA A 66 5.19 -8.99 -6.88
CA ALA A 66 6.34 -9.42 -7.69
C ALA A 66 7.70 -9.06 -7.03
N PRO A 67 7.96 -7.81 -6.60
CA PRO A 67 9.16 -7.45 -5.84
C PRO A 67 9.39 -8.34 -4.60
N LEU A 68 8.37 -8.51 -3.75
CA LEU A 68 8.46 -9.37 -2.56
C LEU A 68 8.70 -10.84 -2.92
N GLY A 69 8.09 -11.32 -4.01
CA GLY A 69 8.31 -12.66 -4.54
C GLY A 69 9.76 -12.87 -5.00
N ARG A 70 10.42 -11.85 -5.55
CA ARG A 70 11.85 -11.90 -5.92
C ARG A 70 12.73 -11.95 -4.67
N LEU A 71 12.48 -11.10 -3.66
CA LEU A 71 13.20 -11.15 -2.39
C LEU A 71 13.12 -12.53 -1.74
N ARG A 72 11.92 -13.14 -1.70
CA ARG A 72 11.73 -14.48 -1.13
C ARG A 72 12.52 -15.56 -1.87
N ARG A 73 12.82 -15.35 -3.16
CA ARG A 73 13.65 -16.25 -3.98
C ARG A 73 15.15 -15.96 -3.89
N GLY A 74 15.56 -15.07 -2.98
CA GLY A 74 16.96 -14.73 -2.75
C GLY A 74 17.51 -13.64 -3.66
N ALA A 75 16.66 -12.82 -4.27
CA ALA A 75 17.14 -11.61 -4.94
C ALA A 75 17.86 -10.71 -3.92
N PRO A 76 19.02 -10.13 -4.29
CA PRO A 76 19.88 -9.45 -3.32
C PRO A 76 19.30 -8.12 -2.83
N THR A 77 18.53 -7.41 -3.66
CA THR A 77 18.00 -6.07 -3.37
C THR A 77 16.69 -5.80 -4.09
N LEU A 78 15.96 -4.80 -3.60
CA LEU A 78 14.89 -4.12 -4.32
C LEU A 78 15.42 -2.84 -4.95
N ASP A 79 14.85 -2.46 -6.09
CA ASP A 79 15.16 -1.17 -6.71
C ASP A 79 14.52 -0.02 -5.91
N PRO A 80 15.00 1.23 -6.04
CA PRO A 80 14.48 2.36 -5.27
C PRO A 80 12.96 2.55 -5.39
N GLU A 81 12.40 2.41 -6.59
CA GLU A 81 10.95 2.52 -6.82
C GLU A 81 10.16 1.44 -6.05
N GLU A 82 10.71 0.24 -5.94
CA GLU A 82 10.11 -0.88 -5.23
C GLU A 82 10.21 -0.68 -3.71
N LEU A 83 11.33 -0.12 -3.22
CA LEU A 83 11.48 0.28 -1.82
C LEU A 83 10.49 1.39 -1.44
N ALA A 84 10.31 2.38 -2.32
CA ALA A 84 9.31 3.44 -2.14
C ALA A 84 7.90 2.84 -2.09
N ALA A 85 7.57 1.91 -2.99
CA ALA A 85 6.28 1.22 -3.00
C ALA A 85 6.02 0.45 -1.69
N VAL A 86 7.02 -0.26 -1.16
CA VAL A 86 6.92 -0.93 0.15
C VAL A 86 6.72 0.09 1.27
N GLY A 87 7.44 1.21 1.25
CA GLY A 87 7.30 2.29 2.21
C GLY A 87 5.91 2.91 2.22
N ARG A 88 5.34 3.19 1.05
CA ARG A 88 3.98 3.75 0.90
C ARG A 88 2.92 2.75 1.36
N LEU A 89 3.03 1.47 0.97
CA LEU A 89 2.10 0.43 1.45
C LEU A 89 2.15 0.30 2.98
N ALA A 90 3.35 0.36 3.57
CA ALA A 90 3.51 0.31 5.01
C ALA A 90 2.82 1.50 5.69
N ALA A 91 3.02 2.71 5.17
CA ALA A 91 2.37 3.92 5.68
C ALA A 91 0.83 3.83 5.58
N THR A 92 0.29 3.36 4.45
CA THR A 92 -1.16 3.14 4.28
C THR A 92 -1.70 2.09 5.25
N THR A 93 -0.95 1.01 5.50
CA THR A 93 -1.36 -0.03 6.46
C THR A 93 -1.45 0.52 7.88
N GLU A 94 -0.47 1.32 8.29
CA GLU A 94 -0.46 2.00 9.59
C GLU A 94 -1.63 2.99 9.72
N ALA A 95 -1.91 3.78 8.67
CA ALA A 95 -3.02 4.72 8.63
C ALA A 95 -4.39 4.03 8.72
N ILE A 96 -4.60 2.94 7.97
CA ILE A 96 -5.83 2.13 8.05
C ILE A 96 -6.00 1.59 9.47
N ARG A 97 -4.95 1.01 10.05
CA ARG A 97 -5.02 0.44 11.40
C ARG A 97 -5.33 1.51 12.45
N GLY A 98 -4.69 2.68 12.36
CA GLY A 98 -4.96 3.82 13.24
C GLY A 98 -6.40 4.29 13.14
N ALA A 99 -6.88 4.54 11.91
CA ALA A 99 -8.25 4.97 11.68
C ALA A 99 -9.28 3.94 12.16
N LEU A 100 -9.04 2.64 11.93
CA LEU A 100 -9.91 1.58 12.43
C LEU A 100 -9.86 1.44 13.94
N ALA A 101 -8.71 1.63 14.60
CA ALA A 101 -8.61 1.55 16.05
C ALA A 101 -9.45 2.63 16.76
N GLU A 102 -9.66 3.79 16.14
CA GLU A 102 -10.49 4.87 16.69
C GLU A 102 -12.00 4.59 16.62
N VAL A 103 -12.44 3.76 15.65
CA VAL A 103 -13.87 3.61 15.31
C VAL A 103 -14.39 2.17 15.41
N ALA A 104 -13.51 1.17 15.38
CA ALA A 104 -13.87 -0.24 15.46
C ALA A 104 -13.92 -0.70 16.92
N ASP A 105 -14.99 -0.29 17.63
CA ASP A 105 -15.34 -0.86 18.93
C ASP A 105 -15.48 -2.40 18.81
N PRO A 106 -14.71 -3.21 19.56
CA PRO A 106 -14.77 -4.67 19.49
C PRO A 106 -16.14 -5.29 19.82
N VAL A 107 -17.00 -4.57 20.54
CA VAL A 107 -18.36 -4.99 20.91
C VAL A 107 -19.34 -4.69 19.78
N GLU A 108 -19.26 -3.50 19.18
CA GLU A 108 -20.17 -3.10 18.09
C GLU A 108 -19.75 -3.63 16.72
N ARG A 109 -18.44 -3.79 16.49
CA ARG A 109 -17.80 -4.13 15.21
C ARG A 109 -16.72 -5.21 15.38
N PRO A 110 -17.09 -6.40 15.88
CA PRO A 110 -16.12 -7.47 16.16
C PRO A 110 -15.39 -7.97 14.92
N ALA A 111 -16.03 -8.03 13.75
CA ALA A 111 -15.40 -8.55 12.54
C ALA A 111 -14.34 -7.59 11.99
N LEU A 112 -14.61 -6.28 11.98
CA LEU A 112 -13.63 -5.25 11.62
C LEU A 112 -12.50 -5.16 12.63
N SER A 113 -12.80 -5.26 13.92
CA SER A 113 -11.77 -5.28 14.97
C SER A 113 -10.80 -6.46 14.77
N ALA A 114 -11.34 -7.64 14.48
CA ALA A 114 -10.54 -8.83 14.16
C ALA A 114 -9.69 -8.65 12.89
N GLN A 115 -10.22 -8.04 11.83
CA GLN A 115 -9.45 -7.76 10.61
C GLN A 115 -8.35 -6.72 10.84
N SER A 116 -8.62 -5.66 11.60
CA SER A 116 -7.62 -4.65 11.96
C SER A 116 -6.47 -5.26 12.76
N ALA A 117 -6.76 -6.19 13.67
CA ALA A 117 -5.75 -6.91 14.44
C ALA A 117 -4.85 -7.83 13.60
N GLN A 118 -5.28 -8.23 12.41
CA GLN A 118 -4.48 -9.03 11.48
C GLN A 118 -3.52 -8.18 10.62
N LEU A 119 -3.69 -6.84 10.61
CA LEU A 119 -2.80 -5.96 9.86
C LEU A 119 -1.40 -5.99 10.49
N PRO A 120 -0.34 -6.18 9.68
CA PRO A 120 1.02 -6.26 10.21
C PRO A 120 1.44 -4.93 10.83
N LEU A 121 2.12 -5.02 11.98
CA LEU A 121 2.84 -3.91 12.58
C LEU A 121 4.21 -3.81 11.92
N LEU A 122 4.38 -2.82 11.04
CA LEU A 122 5.63 -2.61 10.33
C LEU A 122 6.55 -1.64 11.08
N GLY A 123 6.09 -1.09 12.21
CA GLY A 123 6.89 -0.25 13.10
C GLY A 123 7.46 0.96 12.35
N SER A 124 8.75 1.22 12.51
CA SER A 124 9.43 2.32 11.82
C SER A 124 9.78 2.02 10.37
N LEU A 125 9.61 0.78 9.87
CA LEU A 125 10.11 0.35 8.57
C LEU A 125 9.62 1.25 7.43
N GLY A 126 8.32 1.55 7.38
CA GLY A 126 7.76 2.42 6.34
C GLY A 126 8.38 3.82 6.37
N ALA A 127 8.50 4.41 7.56
CA ALA A 127 9.09 5.74 7.74
C ALA A 127 10.60 5.76 7.43
N ASP A 128 11.32 4.68 7.78
CA ASP A 128 12.75 4.56 7.52
C ASP A 128 13.03 4.39 6.03
N LEU A 129 12.21 3.59 5.33
CA LEU A 129 12.27 3.46 3.87
C LEU A 129 12.00 4.79 3.17
N LEU A 130 10.93 5.49 3.56
CA LEU A 130 10.55 6.77 2.95
C LEU A 130 11.51 7.93 3.29
N ARG A 131 12.29 7.80 4.37
CA ARG A 131 13.38 8.73 4.68
C ARG A 131 14.56 8.56 3.72
N VAL A 132 14.88 7.33 3.35
CA VAL A 132 16.01 7.01 2.46
C VAL A 132 15.64 7.18 0.99
N VAL A 133 14.46 6.68 0.62
CA VAL A 133 13.93 6.72 -0.74
C VAL A 133 12.64 7.51 -0.73
N GLY A 134 12.62 8.63 -1.45
CA GLY A 134 11.45 9.47 -1.60
C GLY A 134 10.25 8.69 -2.17
N VAL A 135 9.07 9.29 -2.07
CA VAL A 135 7.81 8.69 -2.54
C VAL A 135 7.84 8.31 -4.03
N ASP A 136 8.71 8.93 -4.81
CA ASP A 136 8.92 8.75 -6.25
C ASP A 136 10.05 7.75 -6.60
N GLY A 137 10.69 7.12 -5.60
CA GLY A 137 11.84 6.25 -5.83
C GLY A 137 13.18 6.99 -5.88
N THR A 138 13.22 8.31 -5.64
CA THR A 138 14.49 9.04 -5.62
C THR A 138 15.25 8.82 -4.31
N ILE A 139 16.52 8.45 -4.39
CA ILE A 139 17.37 8.38 -3.19
C ILE A 139 17.60 9.80 -2.68
N GLN A 140 17.25 10.00 -1.42
CA GLN A 140 17.36 11.29 -0.76
C GLN A 140 18.84 11.65 -0.51
N ASP A 141 19.22 12.89 -0.82
CA ASP A 141 20.62 13.34 -0.76
C ASP A 141 21.22 13.24 0.65
N HIS A 142 20.37 13.37 1.69
CA HIS A 142 20.79 13.22 3.08
C HIS A 142 21.04 11.76 3.50
N ALA A 143 20.49 10.79 2.76
CA ALA A 143 20.67 9.37 3.04
C ALA A 143 22.02 8.85 2.56
N VAL A 144 22.62 9.49 1.54
CA VAL A 144 23.95 9.14 1.01
C VAL A 144 24.77 10.42 0.78
N PRO A 145 25.60 10.83 1.76
CA PRO A 145 26.39 12.07 1.68
C PRO A 145 27.27 12.18 0.43
N GLU A 146 27.77 11.04 -0.07
CA GLU A 146 28.57 10.97 -1.30
C GLU A 146 27.76 11.29 -2.55
N LEU A 147 26.48 10.86 -2.61
CA LEU A 147 25.57 11.19 -3.70
C LEU A 147 25.30 12.69 -3.76
N ALA A 148 25.10 13.32 -2.60
CA ALA A 148 24.92 14.77 -2.51
C ALA A 148 26.16 15.54 -3.00
N ARG A 149 27.37 15.01 -2.73
CA ARG A 149 28.62 15.58 -3.24
C ARG A 149 28.70 15.47 -4.77
N VAL A 150 28.46 14.27 -5.30
CA VAL A 150 28.52 14.01 -6.75
C VAL A 150 27.49 14.86 -7.52
N LYS A 151 26.25 14.98 -7.02
CA LYS A 151 25.21 15.84 -7.64
C LYS A 151 25.60 17.32 -7.66
N ARG A 152 26.20 17.83 -6.58
CA ARG A 152 26.72 19.21 -6.51
C ARG A 152 27.84 19.42 -7.52
N ASP A 153 28.74 18.47 -7.64
CA ASP A 153 29.87 18.53 -8.57
C ASP A 153 29.37 18.52 -10.04
N LEU A 154 28.37 17.68 -10.35
CA LEU A 154 27.71 17.64 -11.67
C LEU A 154 27.01 18.94 -12.05
N ARG A 155 26.20 19.52 -11.13
CA ARG A 155 25.53 20.81 -11.37
C ARG A 155 26.54 21.93 -11.64
N ARG A 156 27.65 21.95 -10.89
CA ARG A 156 28.72 22.93 -11.10
C ARG A 156 29.38 22.76 -12.47
N LEU A 157 29.65 21.52 -12.90
CA LEU A 157 30.23 21.25 -14.22
C LEU A 157 29.27 21.62 -15.35
N GLN A 158 27.98 21.33 -15.22
CA GLN A 158 26.96 21.73 -16.21
C GLN A 158 26.89 23.25 -16.37
N LEU A 159 26.84 24.00 -15.26
CA LEU A 159 26.85 25.47 -15.30
C LEU A 159 28.12 26.02 -15.97
N GLN A 160 29.28 25.39 -15.75
CA GLN A 160 30.55 25.77 -16.39
C GLN A 160 30.53 25.51 -17.90
N ILE A 161 29.95 24.39 -18.34
CA ILE A 161 29.78 24.07 -19.77
C ILE A 161 28.83 25.09 -20.43
N GLU A 162 27.71 25.41 -19.78
CA GLU A 162 26.74 26.38 -20.29
C GLU A 162 27.33 27.78 -20.41
N THR A 163 28.12 28.23 -19.42
CA THR A 163 28.80 29.54 -19.49
C THR A 163 29.90 29.56 -20.55
N ALA A 164 30.65 28.47 -20.73
CA ALA A 164 31.67 28.37 -21.77
C ALA A 164 31.08 28.26 -23.18
N ALA A 165 29.88 27.69 -23.34
CA ALA A 165 29.18 27.59 -24.63
C ALA A 165 28.42 28.87 -25.02
N ALA A 166 28.15 29.76 -24.06
CA ALA A 166 27.51 31.07 -24.27
C ALA A 166 28.52 32.21 -24.49
N SER A 167 29.83 31.93 -24.41
CA SER A 167 30.94 32.85 -24.66
C SER A 167 31.56 32.60 -26.03
#